data_AF-A0AAV6YJ34-F1
#
_entry.id   AF-A0AAV6YJ34-F1
#
_cell.length_a   1.000
_cell.length_b   1.000
_cell.length_c   1.000
_cell.angle_alpha   90.00
_cell.angle_beta   90.00
_cell.angle_gamma   90.00
#
_symmetry.space_group_name_H-M   'P 1'
#
loop_
_entity.id
_entity.type
_entity.pdbx_description
1 polymer ?
#
loop_
_entity_poly.entity_id
_entity_poly.type
_entity_poly.pdbx_seq_one_letter_code
_entity_poly.pdbx_strand_id
1 'polypeptide(L)'
;MGCSGQGVPALGSATAATSSTSSAAQTSASLVVASSSGTTSTTTAHLAYSPKLPSEITGRTVEEIIKEWNAELQERTGKFRKQANAIAEWDRRIMQNRDILLRLESEVAKVVETQGSLERQLELIETHQDEVDKALRSMEEEAERIYREERGMLLDDEVASTRDAMYEQAELIERELEQMTEQIKSIINTLNANQGGELEATDGMTPLDVVVRILNNQLSSLMWIDEKAEEFSSRIQKIASQGSAADRELTGPKLWLT
;
A
#
# COMPACT_ATOMS: atom_id res chain seq x y z
N MET A 1 -44.31 -35.29 -14.75
CA MET A 1 -44.77 -33.94 -15.18
C MET A 1 -44.68 -33.04 -13.97
N GLY A 2 -43.84 -32.01 -14.00
CA GLY A 2 -43.63 -31.10 -12.88
C GLY A 2 -42.17 -30.71 -12.72
N CYS A 3 -41.66 -29.94 -13.69
CA CYS A 3 -40.33 -29.35 -13.67
C CYS A 3 -40.34 -28.07 -12.83
N SER A 4 -39.33 -27.85 -12.00
CA SER A 4 -38.97 -26.55 -11.42
C SER A 4 -37.50 -26.56 -11.00
N GLY A 5 -36.77 -25.52 -11.42
CA GLY A 5 -35.34 -25.29 -11.14
C GLY A 5 -34.75 -24.46 -12.28
N GLN A 6 -34.92 -23.13 -12.25
CA GLN A 6 -33.90 -22.14 -11.86
C GLN A 6 -32.63 -22.28 -12.74
N GLY A 7 -32.34 -21.39 -13.68
CA GLY A 7 -32.36 -19.93 -13.55
C GLY A 7 -30.94 -19.46 -13.21
N VAL A 8 -30.01 -19.65 -14.15
CA VAL A 8 -28.62 -19.17 -14.06
C VAL A 8 -28.57 -17.64 -14.20
N PRO A 9 -27.90 -16.90 -13.30
CA PRO A 9 -27.41 -15.58 -13.60
C PRO A 9 -25.97 -15.67 -14.12
N ALA A 10 -25.77 -15.09 -15.31
CA ALA A 10 -24.47 -14.81 -15.88
C ALA A 10 -23.77 -13.70 -15.07
N LEU A 11 -22.51 -13.91 -14.72
CA LEU A 11 -21.65 -12.84 -14.20
C LEU A 11 -20.77 -12.34 -15.35
N GLY A 12 -21.18 -11.21 -15.93
CA GLY A 12 -20.41 -10.48 -16.93
C GLY A 12 -19.26 -9.74 -16.27
N SER A 13 -18.05 -9.97 -16.79
CA SER A 13 -16.84 -9.22 -16.46
C SER A 13 -16.97 -7.79 -17.03
N ALA A 14 -17.03 -6.79 -16.16
CA ALA A 14 -17.03 -5.37 -16.52
C ALA A 14 -15.70 -4.74 -16.08
N THR A 15 -14.73 -4.70 -17.00
CA THR A 15 -13.47 -3.97 -16.81
C THR A 15 -13.70 -2.51 -17.19
N ALA A 16 -13.83 -1.63 -16.19
CA ALA A 16 -13.92 -0.19 -16.41
C ALA A 16 -12.51 0.39 -16.59
N ALA A 17 -12.10 0.60 -17.84
CA ALA A 17 -10.93 1.42 -18.17
C ALA A 17 -11.31 2.91 -18.08
N THR A 18 -10.87 3.58 -17.02
CA THR A 18 -10.99 5.03 -16.88
C THR A 18 -9.73 5.69 -17.45
N SER A 19 -9.84 6.19 -18.68
CA SER A 19 -8.83 7.03 -19.32
C SER A 19 -9.06 8.49 -18.92
N SER A 20 -8.31 8.96 -17.93
CA SER A 20 -8.26 10.38 -17.58
C SER A 20 -7.29 11.13 -18.50
N THR A 21 -7.85 11.93 -19.41
CA THR A 21 -7.16 12.91 -20.23
C THR A 21 -6.76 14.13 -19.39
N SER A 22 -5.47 14.30 -19.13
CA SER A 22 -4.91 15.54 -18.56
C SER A 22 -4.61 16.53 -19.69
N SER A 23 -5.54 17.45 -19.96
CA SER A 23 -5.27 18.64 -20.78
C SER A 23 -4.44 19.64 -19.97
N ALA A 24 -3.20 19.85 -20.38
CA ALA A 24 -2.37 20.95 -19.91
C ALA A 24 -2.86 22.26 -20.54
N ALA A 25 -3.38 23.18 -19.72
CA ALA A 25 -3.68 24.54 -20.14
C ALA A 25 -2.39 25.37 -20.22
N GLN A 26 -1.83 25.53 -21.43
CA GLN A 26 -0.84 26.57 -21.72
C GLN A 26 -1.55 27.93 -21.83
N THR A 27 -1.24 28.84 -20.91
CA THR A 27 -1.60 30.25 -21.02
C THR A 27 -0.48 31.01 -21.73
N SER A 28 -0.53 30.99 -23.06
CA SER A 28 0.34 31.81 -23.91
C SER A 28 -0.33 33.15 -24.17
N ALA A 29 0.05 34.19 -23.44
CA ALA A 29 -0.33 35.57 -23.74
C ALA A 29 0.50 36.07 -24.94
N SER A 30 -0.10 36.08 -26.13
CA SER A 30 0.48 36.67 -27.33
C SER A 30 0.14 38.16 -27.41
N LEU A 31 1.16 39.00 -27.32
CA LEU A 31 1.10 40.44 -27.55
C LEU A 31 1.05 40.69 -29.06
N VAL A 32 -0.10 41.10 -29.58
CA VAL A 32 -0.24 41.48 -31.00
C VAL A 32 0.06 42.98 -31.11
N VAL A 33 1.24 43.31 -31.63
CA VAL A 33 1.58 44.65 -32.12
C VAL A 33 0.96 44.80 -33.51
N ALA A 34 -0.01 45.70 -33.65
CA ALA A 34 -0.53 46.12 -34.94
C ALA A 34 0.17 47.42 -35.37
N SER A 35 1.11 47.29 -36.30
CA SER A 35 1.64 48.41 -37.08
C SER A 35 0.73 48.63 -38.30
N SER A 36 0.17 49.82 -38.45
CA SER A 36 -0.42 50.28 -39.71
C SER A 36 0.03 51.72 -40.01
N SER A 37 0.96 51.83 -40.96
CA SER A 37 1.25 53.08 -41.66
C SER A 37 0.29 53.23 -42.84
N GLY A 38 -0.29 54.41 -43.01
CA GLY A 38 -1.11 54.76 -44.17
C GLY A 38 -1.65 56.19 -44.12
N THR A 39 -0.93 57.10 -44.76
CA THR A 39 -1.21 58.54 -44.95
C THR A 39 -2.42 58.78 -45.84
N THR A 40 -3.30 59.76 -45.53
CA THR A 40 -3.68 60.89 -46.43
C THR A 40 -4.73 61.83 -45.80
N SER A 41 -4.55 63.11 -46.10
CA SER A 41 -5.25 64.28 -45.56
C SER A 41 -6.65 64.48 -46.13
N THR A 42 -7.58 65.00 -45.32
CA THR A 42 -8.61 65.93 -45.80
C THR A 42 -9.11 66.83 -44.67
N THR A 43 -9.15 68.12 -44.97
CA THR A 43 -9.52 69.26 -44.12
C THR A 43 -11.01 69.29 -43.78
N THR A 44 -11.35 69.55 -42.51
CA THR A 44 -12.58 70.26 -42.12
C THR A 44 -12.39 70.92 -40.77
N ALA A 45 -12.65 72.22 -40.73
CA ALA A 45 -12.57 73.04 -39.54
C ALA A 45 -13.69 72.68 -38.56
N HIS A 46 -13.33 72.21 -37.37
CA HIS A 46 -14.19 72.24 -36.21
C HIS A 46 -13.40 72.83 -35.04
N LEU A 47 -13.88 74.01 -34.63
CA LEU A 47 -13.77 74.68 -33.33
C LEU A 47 -12.80 74.02 -32.34
N ALA A 48 -11.83 74.82 -31.89
CA ALA A 48 -10.88 74.50 -30.82
C ALA A 48 -11.58 73.84 -29.62
N TYR A 49 -11.63 72.51 -29.63
CA TYR A 49 -11.80 71.71 -28.43
C TYR A 49 -10.38 71.43 -27.96
N SER A 50 -9.93 72.21 -26.99
CA SER A 50 -8.86 71.77 -26.11
C SER A 50 -9.21 70.35 -25.66
N PRO A 51 -8.35 69.34 -25.84
CA PRO A 51 -8.61 68.04 -25.24
C PRO A 51 -8.80 68.27 -23.75
N LYS A 52 -10.03 68.04 -23.26
CA LYS A 52 -10.31 68.00 -21.82
C LYS A 52 -9.52 66.81 -21.31
N LEU A 53 -8.35 67.12 -20.76
CA LEU A 53 -7.53 66.20 -20.02
C LEU A 53 -8.41 65.55 -18.95
N PRO A 54 -8.24 64.26 -18.64
CA PRO A 54 -9.03 63.57 -17.62
C PRO A 54 -9.05 64.42 -16.35
N SER A 55 -10.25 64.64 -15.80
CA SER A 55 -10.61 65.68 -14.85
C SER A 55 -9.92 65.63 -13.47
N GLU A 56 -8.88 64.82 -13.30
CA GLU A 56 -7.99 64.83 -12.13
C GLU A 56 -6.84 65.83 -12.25
N ILE A 57 -6.53 66.29 -13.46
CA ILE A 57 -5.35 67.15 -13.72
C ILE A 57 -5.70 68.64 -13.75
N THR A 58 -6.96 68.99 -14.00
CA THR A 58 -7.40 70.38 -14.16
C THR A 58 -7.63 71.04 -12.81
N GLY A 59 -6.65 71.82 -12.34
CA GLY A 59 -6.70 72.52 -11.05
C GLY A 59 -5.61 72.09 -10.05
N ARG A 60 -4.82 71.05 -10.38
CA ARG A 60 -3.63 70.64 -9.61
C ARG A 60 -2.36 71.18 -10.24
N THR A 61 -1.39 71.54 -9.42
CA THR A 61 -0.07 71.94 -9.93
C THR A 61 0.69 70.69 -10.43
N VAL A 62 1.60 70.86 -11.39
CA VAL A 62 2.46 69.75 -11.88
C VAL A 62 3.16 69.03 -10.73
N GLU A 63 3.51 69.76 -9.67
CA GLU A 63 4.14 69.20 -8.47
C GLU A 63 3.20 68.27 -7.68
N GLU A 64 1.91 68.59 -7.58
CA GLU A 64 0.92 67.73 -6.92
C GLU A 64 0.72 66.41 -7.67
N ILE A 65 0.68 66.46 -9.00
CA ILE A 65 0.55 65.27 -9.86
C ILE A 65 1.79 64.37 -9.72
N ILE A 66 2.99 64.97 -9.69
CA ILE A 66 4.23 64.21 -9.46
C ILE A 66 4.24 63.56 -8.07
N LYS A 67 3.76 64.26 -7.03
CA LYS A 67 3.66 63.71 -5.67
C LYS A 67 2.68 62.53 -5.61
N GLU A 68 1.52 62.65 -6.25
CA GLU A 68 0.52 61.59 -6.31
C GLU A 68 1.01 60.36 -7.08
N TRP A 69 1.62 60.54 -8.26
CA TRP A 69 2.22 59.44 -9.01
C TRP A 69 3.36 58.76 -8.26
N ASN A 70 4.17 59.51 -7.50
CA ASN A 70 5.22 58.94 -6.66
C ASN A 70 4.61 58.11 -5.51
N ALA A 71 3.58 58.63 -4.84
CA ALA A 71 2.86 57.91 -3.79
C ALA A 71 2.22 56.61 -4.33
N GLU A 72 1.53 56.68 -5.47
CA GLU A 72 0.92 55.52 -6.12
C GLU A 72 1.97 54.51 -6.59
N LEU A 73 3.10 54.98 -7.12
CA LEU A 73 4.24 54.13 -7.49
C LEU A 73 4.80 53.41 -6.26
N GLN A 74 5.07 54.13 -5.17
CA GLN A 74 5.54 53.52 -3.92
C GLN A 74 4.55 52.49 -3.36
N GLU A 75 3.25 52.79 -3.42
CA GLU A 75 2.20 51.86 -2.98
C GLU A 75 2.19 50.59 -3.85
N ARG A 76 2.19 50.74 -5.18
CA ARG A 76 2.22 49.61 -6.12
C ARG A 76 3.50 48.79 -5.98
N THR A 77 4.66 49.42 -5.82
CA THR A 77 5.92 48.73 -5.55
C THR A 77 5.84 47.94 -4.23
N GLY A 78 5.23 48.51 -3.20
CA GLY A 78 4.98 47.81 -1.94
C GLY A 78 4.10 46.57 -2.09
N LYS A 79 2.99 46.69 -2.84
CA LYS A 79 2.07 45.57 -3.14
C LYS A 79 2.76 44.50 -4.00
N PHE A 80 3.49 44.91 -5.04
CA PHE A 80 4.26 44.01 -5.91
C PHE A 80 5.28 43.20 -5.11
N ARG A 81 6.04 43.84 -4.21
CA ARG A 81 7.00 43.14 -3.36
C ARG A 81 6.33 42.10 -2.45
N LYS A 82 5.15 42.41 -1.88
CA LYS A 82 4.38 41.45 -1.08
C LYS A 82 3.92 40.25 -1.92
N GLN A 83 3.44 40.50 -3.14
CA GLN A 83 3.03 39.44 -4.06
C GLN A 83 4.22 38.58 -4.50
N ALA A 84 5.34 39.20 -4.86
CA ALA A 84 6.57 38.47 -5.22
C ALA A 84 7.04 37.56 -4.08
N ASN A 85 7.00 38.03 -2.84
CA ASN A 85 7.33 37.20 -1.67
C ASN A 85 6.33 36.05 -1.47
N ALA A 86 5.03 36.29 -1.62
CA ALA A 86 4.01 35.24 -1.51
C ALA A 86 4.19 34.17 -2.60
N ILE A 87 4.49 34.60 -3.83
CA ILE A 87 4.79 33.69 -4.95
C ILE A 87 6.05 32.86 -4.64
N ALA A 88 7.11 33.48 -4.12
CA ALA A 88 8.32 32.75 -3.73
C ALA A 88 8.05 31.71 -2.64
N GLU A 89 7.19 32.02 -1.66
CA GLU A 89 6.77 31.03 -0.65
C GLU A 89 5.94 29.89 -1.24
N TRP A 90 5.04 30.18 -2.18
CA TRP A 90 4.26 29.16 -2.88
C TRP A 90 5.16 28.27 -3.73
N ASP A 91 6.13 28.84 -4.44
CA ASP A 91 7.10 28.09 -5.24
C ASP A 91 7.93 27.14 -4.35
N ARG A 92 8.36 27.61 -3.17
CA ARG A 92 9.03 26.76 -2.18
C ARG A 92 8.15 25.57 -1.74
N ARG A 93 6.85 25.80 -1.50
CA ARG A 93 5.91 24.73 -1.13
C ARG A 93 5.67 23.75 -2.28
N ILE A 94 5.59 24.24 -3.52
CA ILE A 94 5.45 23.40 -4.72
C ILE A 94 6.66 22.49 -4.87
N MET A 95 7.88 23.02 -4.70
CA MET A 95 9.09 22.20 -4.74
C MET A 95 9.11 21.13 -3.65
N GLN A 96 8.73 21.47 -2.41
CA GLN A 96 8.63 20.48 -1.33
C GLN A 96 7.60 19.39 -1.61
N ASN A 97 6.42 19.75 -2.12
CA ASN A 97 5.39 18.79 -2.48
C ASN A 97 5.85 17.89 -3.64
N ARG A 98 6.59 18.44 -4.61
CA ARG A 98 7.21 17.65 -5.68
C ARG A 98 8.19 16.63 -5.13
N ASP A 99 9.06 17.00 -4.19
CA ASP A 99 10.01 16.07 -3.59
C ASP A 99 9.30 14.93 -2.82
N ILE A 100 8.22 15.26 -2.11
CA ILE A 100 7.37 14.26 -1.45
C ILE A 100 6.72 13.34 -2.49
N LEU A 101 6.19 13.89 -3.58
CA LEU A 101 5.55 13.12 -4.65
C LEU A 101 6.52 12.16 -5.33
N LEU A 102 7.76 12.60 -5.61
CA LEU A 102 8.80 11.74 -6.18
C LEU A 102 9.21 10.62 -5.22
N ARG A 103 9.27 10.89 -3.91
CA ARG A 103 9.51 9.84 -2.91
C ARG A 103 8.35 8.83 -2.91
N LEU A 104 7.12 9.31 -2.89
CA LEU A 104 5.93 8.47 -2.91
C LEU A 104 5.88 7.60 -4.18
N GLU A 105 6.19 8.17 -5.34
CA GLU A 105 6.30 7.42 -6.60
C GLU A 105 7.32 6.28 -6.48
N SER A 106 8.50 6.56 -5.91
CA SER A 106 9.53 5.53 -5.71
C SER A 106 9.10 4.43 -4.72
N GLU A 107 8.32 4.78 -3.70
CA GLU A 107 7.76 3.81 -2.74
C GLU A 107 6.67 2.96 -3.38
N VAL A 108 5.77 3.58 -4.16
CA VAL A 108 4.73 2.86 -4.92
C VAL A 108 5.35 1.91 -5.92
N ALA A 109 6.40 2.31 -6.64
CA ALA A 109 7.11 1.43 -7.56
C ALA A 109 7.67 0.18 -6.85
N LYS A 110 8.26 0.35 -5.66
CA LYS A 110 8.72 -0.79 -4.83
C LYS A 110 7.55 -1.67 -4.39
N VAL A 111 6.44 -1.09 -3.96
CA VAL A 111 5.25 -1.87 -3.56
C VAL A 111 4.74 -2.70 -4.73
N VAL A 112 4.64 -2.12 -5.93
CA VAL A 112 4.23 -2.85 -7.14
C VAL A 112 5.18 -3.99 -7.47
N GLU A 113 6.50 -3.76 -7.37
CA GLU A 113 7.49 -4.82 -7.55
C GLU A 113 7.31 -5.96 -6.53
N THR A 114 7.13 -5.62 -5.25
CA THR A 114 6.90 -6.62 -4.20
C THR A 114 5.59 -7.38 -4.41
N GLN A 115 4.52 -6.70 -4.83
CA GLN A 115 3.24 -7.32 -5.15
C GLN A 115 3.38 -8.31 -6.31
N GLY A 116 4.02 -7.91 -7.40
CA GLY A 116 4.28 -8.80 -8.53
C GLY A 116 5.20 -9.98 -8.16
N SER A 117 6.08 -9.81 -7.17
CA SER A 117 6.86 -10.92 -6.63
C SER A 117 6.02 -11.89 -5.81
N LEU A 118 5.11 -11.37 -4.98
CA LEU A 118 4.22 -12.19 -4.17
C LEU A 118 3.23 -12.96 -5.06
N GLU A 119 2.69 -12.32 -6.10
CA GLU A 119 1.81 -12.97 -7.07
C GLU A 119 2.50 -14.15 -7.78
N ARG A 120 3.75 -13.98 -8.22
CA ARG A 120 4.56 -15.10 -8.76
C ARG A 120 4.82 -16.21 -7.74
N GLN A 121 5.00 -15.88 -6.47
CA GLN A 121 5.17 -16.88 -5.42
C GLN A 121 3.86 -17.64 -5.15
N LEU A 122 2.72 -16.95 -5.18
CA LEU A 122 1.41 -17.59 -5.05
C LEU A 122 1.11 -18.51 -6.23
N GLU A 123 1.41 -18.08 -7.46
CA GLU A 123 1.28 -18.92 -8.66
C GLU A 123 2.14 -20.19 -8.54
N LEU A 124 3.39 -20.07 -8.08
CA LEU A 124 4.26 -21.23 -7.84
C LEU A 124 3.69 -22.17 -6.76
N ILE A 125 3.11 -21.62 -5.69
CA ILE A 125 2.48 -22.43 -4.65
C ILE A 125 1.24 -23.14 -5.21
N GLU A 126 0.43 -22.46 -6.03
CA GLU A 126 -0.74 -23.05 -6.68
C GLU A 126 -0.33 -24.20 -7.62
N THR A 127 0.71 -24.03 -8.43
CA THR A 127 1.21 -25.11 -9.30
C THR A 127 1.73 -26.29 -8.49
N HIS A 128 2.47 -26.04 -7.39
CA HIS A 128 2.92 -27.10 -6.51
C HIS A 128 1.75 -27.85 -5.84
N GLN A 129 0.69 -27.14 -5.44
CA GLN A 129 -0.51 -27.77 -4.87
C GLN A 129 -1.20 -28.67 -5.90
N ASP A 130 -1.39 -28.20 -7.14
CA ASP A 130 -2.00 -29.01 -8.21
C ASP A 130 -1.14 -30.23 -8.60
N GLU A 131 0.20 -30.09 -8.60
CA GLU A 131 1.12 -31.21 -8.84
C GLU A 131 1.05 -32.27 -7.72
N VAL A 132 1.01 -31.84 -6.46
CA VAL A 132 0.85 -32.74 -5.30
C VAL A 132 -0.50 -33.45 -5.35
N ASP A 133 -1.59 -32.73 -5.63
CA ASP A 133 -2.92 -33.31 -5.77
C ASP A 133 -2.98 -34.37 -6.88
N LYS A 134 -2.34 -34.11 -8.02
CA LYS A 134 -2.25 -35.08 -9.12
C LYS A 134 -1.44 -36.31 -8.73
N ALA A 135 -0.32 -36.11 -8.03
CA ALA A 135 0.51 -37.21 -7.55
C ALA A 135 -0.24 -38.08 -6.53
N LEU A 136 -0.95 -37.45 -5.59
CA LEU A 136 -1.78 -38.15 -4.60
C LEU A 136 -2.90 -38.95 -5.27
N ARG A 137 -3.67 -38.34 -6.19
CA ARG A 137 -4.72 -39.08 -6.93
C ARG A 137 -4.15 -40.28 -7.69
N SER A 138 -2.99 -40.13 -8.33
CA SER A 138 -2.34 -41.25 -9.02
C SER A 138 -1.92 -42.36 -8.06
N MET A 139 -1.45 -42.02 -6.85
CA MET A 139 -1.12 -43.00 -5.82
C MET A 139 -2.36 -43.68 -5.25
N GLU A 140 -3.45 -42.93 -5.02
CA GLU A 140 -4.73 -43.46 -4.58
C GLU A 140 -5.32 -44.44 -5.59
N GLU A 141 -5.32 -44.10 -6.88
CA GLU A 141 -5.78 -44.98 -7.95
C GLU A 141 -4.95 -46.29 -8.01
N GLU A 142 -3.63 -46.19 -7.85
CA GLU A 142 -2.74 -47.36 -7.84
C GLU A 142 -2.92 -48.22 -6.58
N ALA A 143 -3.09 -47.59 -5.41
CA ALA A 143 -3.39 -48.28 -4.16
C ALA A 143 -4.75 -49.00 -4.24
N GLU A 144 -5.78 -48.36 -4.80
CA GLU A 144 -7.10 -48.97 -4.99
C GLU A 144 -7.04 -50.11 -6.01
N ARG A 145 -6.19 -49.98 -7.05
CA ARG A 145 -5.93 -51.06 -8.03
C ARG A 145 -5.32 -52.28 -7.35
N ILE A 146 -4.26 -52.09 -6.55
CA ILE A 146 -3.60 -53.17 -5.79
C ILE A 146 -4.59 -53.78 -4.80
N TYR A 147 -5.34 -52.96 -4.07
CA TYR A 147 -6.37 -53.44 -3.15
C TYR A 147 -7.39 -54.31 -3.87
N ARG A 148 -7.94 -53.88 -5.02
CA ARG A 148 -8.90 -54.67 -5.80
C ARG A 148 -8.31 -56.00 -6.29
N GLU A 149 -7.02 -56.02 -6.64
CA GLU A 149 -6.29 -57.21 -7.10
C GLU A 149 -6.06 -58.21 -5.95
N GLU A 150 -5.67 -57.74 -4.77
CA GLU A 150 -5.38 -58.57 -3.59
C GLU A 150 -6.61 -58.91 -2.74
N ARG A 151 -7.71 -58.17 -2.87
CA ARG A 151 -8.96 -58.34 -2.10
C ARG A 151 -9.55 -59.74 -2.21
N GLY A 152 -9.36 -60.42 -3.35
CA GLY A 152 -9.79 -61.80 -3.54
C GLY A 152 -9.01 -62.82 -2.69
N MET A 153 -7.78 -62.50 -2.28
CA MET A 153 -6.91 -63.34 -1.44
C MET A 153 -6.99 -63.02 0.06
N LEU A 154 -7.30 -61.77 0.43
CA LEU A 154 -7.30 -61.30 1.83
C LEU A 154 -8.63 -61.49 2.57
N LEU A 155 -9.72 -61.83 1.88
CA LEU A 155 -11.06 -61.96 2.47
C LEU A 155 -11.22 -63.07 3.52
N ASP A 156 -10.23 -63.96 3.68
CA ASP A 156 -10.27 -65.09 4.64
C ASP A 156 -9.33 -64.88 5.85
N ASP A 157 -8.66 -63.71 5.96
CA ASP A 157 -7.73 -63.41 7.06
C ASP A 157 -8.34 -62.43 8.09
N GLU A 158 -8.74 -62.97 9.23
CA GLU A 158 -9.27 -62.22 10.39
C GLU A 158 -8.28 -61.15 10.89
N VAL A 159 -6.97 -61.38 10.77
CA VAL A 159 -5.93 -60.43 11.20
C VAL A 159 -5.94 -59.18 10.31
N ALA A 160 -6.11 -59.34 9.00
CA ALA A 160 -6.25 -58.22 8.07
C ALA A 160 -7.50 -57.38 8.39
N SER A 161 -8.63 -58.02 8.74
CA SER A 161 -9.86 -57.32 9.11
C SER A 161 -9.72 -56.48 10.38
N THR A 162 -9.07 -57.03 11.43
CA THR A 162 -8.84 -56.27 12.68
C THR A 162 -7.90 -55.08 12.47
N ARG A 163 -6.91 -55.22 11.58
CA ARG A 163 -5.99 -54.13 11.22
C ARG A 163 -6.71 -53.01 10.46
N ASP A 164 -7.58 -53.34 9.51
CA ASP A 164 -8.36 -52.36 8.75
C ASP A 164 -9.28 -51.55 9.69
N ALA A 165 -9.94 -52.22 10.64
CA ALA A 165 -10.77 -51.53 11.64
C ALA A 165 -9.96 -50.55 12.54
N MET A 166 -8.68 -50.86 12.82
CA MET A 166 -7.81 -49.95 13.56
C MET A 166 -7.40 -48.72 12.74
N TYR A 167 -7.14 -48.88 11.44
CA TYR A 167 -6.83 -47.75 10.55
C TYR A 167 -8.04 -46.86 10.30
N GLU A 168 -9.23 -47.44 10.14
CA GLU A 168 -10.49 -46.68 10.07
C GLU A 168 -10.72 -45.84 11.33
N GLN A 169 -10.46 -46.42 12.51
CA GLN A 169 -10.53 -45.67 13.76
C GLN A 169 -9.49 -44.54 13.84
N ALA A 170 -8.29 -44.73 13.28
CA ALA A 170 -7.27 -43.69 13.22
C ALA A 170 -7.67 -42.55 12.28
N GLU A 171 -8.26 -42.86 11.12
CA GLU A 171 -8.80 -41.86 10.18
C GLU A 171 -9.92 -41.02 10.83
N LEU A 172 -10.80 -41.66 11.62
CA LEU A 172 -11.84 -40.94 12.37
C LEU A 172 -11.25 -39.95 13.38
N ILE A 173 -10.19 -40.35 14.10
CA ILE A 173 -9.50 -39.48 15.06
C ILE A 173 -8.81 -38.33 14.32
N GLU A 174 -8.16 -38.58 13.19
CA GLU A 174 -7.53 -37.54 12.37
C GLU A 174 -8.56 -36.51 11.88
N ARG A 175 -9.70 -36.97 11.38
CA ARG A 175 -10.80 -36.09 10.94
C ARG A 175 -11.36 -35.25 12.09
N GLU A 176 -11.42 -35.81 13.31
CA GLU A 176 -11.82 -35.08 14.51
C GLU A 176 -10.76 -34.05 14.95
N LEU A 177 -9.46 -34.37 14.84
CA LEU A 177 -8.37 -33.42 15.08
C LEU A 177 -8.36 -32.27 14.07
N GLU A 178 -8.61 -32.55 12.79
CA GLU A 178 -8.71 -31.54 11.74
C GLU A 178 -9.91 -30.62 11.99
N GLN A 179 -11.08 -31.19 12.32
CA GLN A 179 -12.26 -30.42 12.72
C GLN A 179 -11.97 -29.54 13.95
N MET A 180 -11.29 -30.07 14.96
CA MET A 180 -10.88 -29.26 16.11
C MET A 180 -9.86 -28.18 15.72
N THR A 181 -8.98 -28.44 14.77
CA THR A 181 -8.03 -27.44 14.25
C THR A 181 -8.74 -26.33 13.49
N GLU A 182 -9.72 -26.65 12.65
CA GLU A 182 -10.58 -25.66 12.01
C GLU A 182 -11.42 -24.89 13.02
N GLN A 183 -11.93 -25.54 14.06
CA GLN A 183 -12.60 -24.88 15.16
C GLN A 183 -11.67 -23.94 15.91
N ILE A 184 -10.42 -24.34 16.18
CA ILE A 184 -9.41 -23.46 16.79
C ILE A 184 -9.07 -22.31 15.86
N LYS A 185 -8.91 -22.53 14.54
CA LYS A 185 -8.75 -21.45 13.55
C LYS A 185 -9.95 -20.50 13.55
N SER A 186 -11.17 -21.02 13.65
CA SER A 186 -12.39 -20.22 13.76
C SER A 186 -12.45 -19.45 15.08
N ILE A 187 -12.07 -20.07 16.20
CA ILE A 187 -11.95 -19.40 17.50
C ILE A 187 -10.87 -18.32 17.42
N ILE A 188 -9.73 -18.57 16.76
CA ILE A 188 -8.68 -17.57 16.55
C ILE A 188 -9.19 -16.44 15.66
N ASN A 189 -9.90 -16.73 14.58
CA ASN A 189 -10.46 -15.71 13.68
C ASN A 189 -11.54 -14.88 14.39
N THR A 190 -12.41 -15.51 15.17
CA THR A 190 -13.40 -14.80 16.00
C THR A 190 -12.73 -14.04 17.14
N LEU A 191 -11.67 -14.59 17.75
CA LEU A 191 -10.86 -13.89 18.74
C LEU A 191 -10.16 -12.69 18.12
N ASN A 192 -9.60 -12.81 16.92
CA ASN A 192 -8.97 -11.72 16.17
C ASN A 192 -10.00 -10.68 15.75
N ALA A 193 -11.20 -11.09 15.33
CA ALA A 193 -12.33 -10.20 15.07
C ALA A 193 -12.78 -9.47 16.35
N ASN A 194 -12.78 -10.16 17.49
CA ASN A 194 -13.22 -9.61 18.79
C ASN A 194 -12.11 -8.82 19.53
N GLN A 195 -10.83 -9.12 19.29
CA GLN A 195 -9.65 -8.45 19.88
C GLN A 195 -9.06 -7.36 18.97
N GLY A 196 -9.57 -7.21 17.75
CA GLY A 196 -9.26 -6.11 16.84
C GLY A 196 -8.36 -6.49 15.67
N GLY A 197 -8.93 -7.07 14.62
CA GLY A 197 -8.12 -7.52 13.49
C GLY A 197 -8.89 -8.14 12.33
N GLU A 198 -9.84 -7.41 11.74
CA GLU A 198 -10.02 -7.46 10.29
C GLU A 198 -9.67 -6.07 9.74
N LEU A 199 -8.98 -6.06 8.59
CA LEU A 199 -8.60 -4.88 7.82
C LEU A 199 -9.80 -4.28 7.07
N GLU A 200 -10.97 -4.90 7.17
CA GLU A 200 -12.23 -4.35 6.71
C GLU A 200 -12.65 -3.22 7.66
N ALA A 201 -12.66 -2.00 7.16
CA ALA A 201 -13.24 -0.86 7.83
C ALA A 201 -14.75 -1.10 8.00
N THR A 202 -15.15 -1.83 9.05
CA THR A 202 -16.56 -1.89 9.43
C THR A 202 -17.02 -0.47 9.73
N ASP A 203 -18.10 -0.04 9.07
CA ASP A 203 -18.72 1.29 9.04
C ASP A 203 -19.25 1.82 10.40
N GLY A 204 -18.65 1.41 11.51
CA GLY A 204 -19.11 1.73 12.87
C GLY A 204 -18.03 1.82 13.95
N MET A 205 -16.74 1.69 13.61
CA MET A 205 -15.68 1.77 14.62
C MET A 205 -15.44 3.22 15.05
N THR A 206 -15.52 3.50 16.35
CA THR A 206 -15.19 4.85 16.84
C THR A 206 -13.69 5.08 16.73
N PRO A 207 -13.21 6.32 16.55
CA PRO A 207 -11.78 6.61 16.50
C PRO A 207 -11.04 6.15 17.77
N LEU A 208 -11.74 6.05 18.91
CA LEU A 208 -11.17 5.51 20.15
C LEU A 208 -10.96 3.99 20.08
N ASP A 209 -11.88 3.26 19.47
CA ASP A 209 -11.73 1.81 19.26
C ASP A 209 -10.54 1.50 18.34
N VAL A 210 -10.30 2.36 17.33
CA VAL A 210 -9.10 2.25 16.47
C VAL A 210 -7.82 2.46 17.28
N VAL A 211 -7.79 3.46 18.17
CA VAL A 211 -6.61 3.73 19.02
C VAL A 211 -6.35 2.59 20.00
N VAL A 212 -7.39 2.07 20.67
CA VAL A 212 -7.26 0.93 21.58
C VAL A 212 -6.73 -0.29 20.83
N ARG A 213 -7.20 -0.53 19.60
CA ARG A 213 -6.70 -1.61 18.73
C ARG A 213 -5.22 -1.44 18.37
N ILE A 214 -4.81 -0.24 17.95
CA ILE A 214 -3.42 0.06 17.63
C ILE A 214 -2.54 -0.19 18.87
N LEU A 215 -2.98 0.27 20.04
CA LEU A 215 -2.21 0.13 21.26
C LEU A 215 -2.11 -1.32 21.71
N ASN A 216 -3.18 -2.11 21.58
CA ASN A 216 -3.15 -3.54 21.85
C ASN A 216 -2.17 -4.28 20.92
N ASN A 217 -2.20 -3.99 19.62
CA ASN A 217 -1.26 -4.56 18.67
C ASN A 217 0.20 -4.13 18.95
N GLN A 218 0.41 -2.87 19.33
CA GLN A 218 1.71 -2.35 19.73
C GLN A 218 2.22 -3.02 21.01
N LEU A 219 1.35 -3.25 22.00
CA LEU A 219 1.70 -3.95 23.23
C LEU A 219 2.13 -5.39 22.95
N SER A 220 1.34 -6.13 22.17
CA SER A 220 1.69 -7.50 21.76
C SER A 220 2.99 -7.54 20.97
N SER A 221 3.21 -6.58 20.06
CA SER A 221 4.47 -6.46 19.31
C SER A 221 5.65 -6.18 20.23
N LEU A 222 5.46 -5.34 21.26
CA LEU A 222 6.51 -4.99 22.22
C LEU A 222 6.84 -6.16 23.14
N MET A 223 5.82 -6.89 23.62
CA MET A 223 6.03 -8.13 24.37
C MET A 223 6.78 -9.18 23.55
N TRP A 224 6.43 -9.32 22.27
CA TRP A 224 7.14 -10.23 21.36
C TRP A 224 8.60 -9.80 21.16
N ILE A 225 8.86 -8.50 21.00
CA ILE A 225 10.24 -7.98 20.91
C ILE A 225 11.01 -8.27 22.21
N ASP A 226 10.39 -8.08 23.37
CA ASP A 226 11.02 -8.34 24.67
C ASP A 226 11.40 -9.81 24.84
N GLU A 227 10.47 -10.74 24.54
CA GLU A 227 10.74 -12.18 24.54
C GLU A 227 11.90 -12.54 23.59
N LYS A 228 11.93 -11.96 22.38
CA LYS A 228 13.02 -12.19 21.42
C LYS A 228 14.33 -11.56 21.85
N ALA A 229 14.31 -10.41 22.52
CA ALA A 229 15.49 -9.79 23.08
C ALA A 229 16.07 -10.63 24.22
N GLU A 230 15.22 -11.18 25.10
CA GLU A 230 15.63 -12.14 26.13
C GLU A 230 16.22 -13.41 25.53
N GLU A 231 15.58 -13.98 24.49
CA GLU A 231 16.09 -15.14 23.76
C GLU A 231 17.49 -14.85 23.17
N PHE A 232 17.66 -13.69 22.54
CA PHE A 232 18.94 -13.27 21.97
C PHE A 232 20.00 -13.03 23.04
N SER A 233 19.63 -12.40 24.16
CA SER A 233 20.50 -12.20 25.34
C SER A 233 20.97 -13.54 25.92
N SER A 234 20.05 -14.49 26.09
CA SER A 234 20.35 -15.85 26.54
C SER A 234 21.29 -16.58 25.59
N ARG A 235 21.06 -16.47 24.27
CA ARG A 235 21.97 -17.01 23.24
C ARG A 235 23.37 -16.38 23.31
N ILE A 236 23.47 -15.06 23.49
CA ILE A 236 24.75 -14.37 23.69
C ILE A 236 25.45 -14.87 24.95
N GLN A 237 24.74 -14.96 26.09
CA GLN A 237 25.32 -15.42 27.35
C GLN A 237 25.81 -16.87 27.24
N LYS A 238 25.05 -17.73 26.55
CA LYS A 238 25.46 -19.10 26.25
C LYS A 238 26.75 -19.13 25.43
N ILE A 239 26.84 -18.34 24.36
CA ILE A 239 28.07 -18.24 23.54
C ILE A 239 29.23 -17.68 24.37
N ALA A 240 29.02 -16.65 25.18
CA ALA A 240 30.05 -16.08 26.05
C ALA A 240 30.57 -17.10 27.08
N SER A 241 29.67 -17.89 27.69
CA SER A 241 30.03 -18.97 28.61
C SER A 241 30.76 -20.12 27.93
N GLN A 242 30.38 -20.48 26.70
CA GLN A 242 31.05 -21.51 25.89
C GLN A 242 32.42 -21.04 25.40
N GLY A 243 32.55 -19.77 25.00
CA GLY A 243 33.82 -19.15 24.66
C GLY A 243 34.76 -19.09 25.86
N SER A 244 34.25 -18.73 27.05
CA SER A 244 35.01 -18.77 28.29
C SER A 244 35.40 -20.19 28.72
N ALA A 245 34.55 -21.19 28.49
CA ALA A 245 34.86 -22.59 28.73
C ALA A 245 35.92 -23.13 27.74
N ALA A 246 35.83 -22.77 26.46
CA ALA A 246 36.82 -23.14 25.45
C ALA A 246 38.19 -22.48 25.71
N ASP A 247 38.21 -21.21 26.13
CA ASP A 247 39.44 -20.50 26.50
C ASP A 247 40.07 -21.10 27.79
N ARG A 248 39.23 -21.62 28.69
CA ARG A 248 39.66 -22.32 29.90
C ARG A 248 40.16 -23.75 29.66
N GLU A 249 39.69 -24.44 28.62
CA GLU A 249 40.30 -25.71 28.17
C GLU A 249 41.65 -25.48 27.45
N LEU A 250 41.79 -24.39 26.71
CA LEU A 250 43.07 -23.98 26.10
C LEU A 250 44.13 -23.54 27.13
N THR A 251 43.69 -23.01 28.27
CA THR A 251 44.56 -22.56 29.39
C THR A 251 44.61 -23.53 30.58
N GLY A 252 43.93 -24.67 30.50
CA GLY A 252 44.01 -25.73 31.50
C GLY A 252 45.46 -26.25 31.61
N PRO A 253 45.96 -26.56 32.82
CA PRO A 253 47.35 -26.92 33.01
C PRO A 253 47.68 -28.17 32.20
N LYS A 254 48.53 -27.98 31.19
CA LYS A 254 49.30 -29.02 30.52
C LYS A 254 50.06 -29.82 31.60
N LEU A 255 49.44 -30.88 32.11
CA LEU A 255 50.08 -31.94 32.88
C LEU A 255 51.05 -32.68 31.96
N TRP A 256 52.18 -32.03 31.66
CA TRP A 256 53.42 -32.70 31.31
C TRP A 256 54.29 -32.62 32.55
N LEU A 257 54.27 -33.67 33.38
CA LEU A 257 55.42 -34.14 34.17
C LEU A 257 54.99 -35.39 34.96
N THR A 258 55.22 -36.58 34.39
CA THR A 258 56.21 -37.59 34.80
C THR A 258 56.04 -38.84 33.95
#